data_AF-A0A2G9PUS9-F1
#
_entry.id   AF-A0A2G9PUS9-F1
#
_cell.length_a   1.000
_cell.length_b   1.000
_cell.length_c   1.000
_cell.angle_alpha   90.00
_cell.angle_beta   90.00
_cell.angle_gamma   90.00
#
_symmetry.space_group_name_H-M   'P 1'
#
loop_
_entity.id
_entity.type
_entity.pdbx_description
1 polymer ?
#
loop_
_entity_poly.entity_id
_entity_poly.type
_entity_poly.pdbx_seq_one_letter_code
_entity_poly.pdbx_strand_id
1 'polypeptide(L)'
;MNFKLSYKEKSRILNVRQVKGLAMGIGLTFKSRNTEILLFDFGKLTRLSITSFFVFFPFLAVWLDGKNRVIEKRVVQPFQFRIAPKKGFRRLIEIPINSRNAKIFEFLDEGGKV
;
A
#
# COMPACT_ATOMS: atom_id res chain seq x y z
N MET A 1 -11.40 -8.92 0.42
CA MET A 1 -12.53 -8.15 -0.16
C MET A 1 -12.10 -7.53 -1.47
N ASN A 2 -13.02 -7.35 -2.42
CA ASN A 2 -12.71 -6.71 -3.70
C ASN A 2 -12.66 -5.20 -3.52
N PHE A 3 -11.55 -4.58 -3.91
CA PHE A 3 -11.31 -3.15 -3.81
C PHE A 3 -10.91 -2.59 -5.17
N LYS A 4 -11.64 -1.58 -5.65
CA LYS A 4 -11.33 -0.90 -6.90
C LYS A 4 -10.24 0.15 -6.67
N LEU A 5 -9.06 -0.10 -7.22
CA LEU A 5 -7.95 0.83 -7.27
C LEU A 5 -7.98 1.60 -8.59
N SER A 6 -7.89 2.93 -8.52
CA SER A 6 -7.83 3.79 -9.71
C SER A 6 -6.44 4.42 -9.84
N TYR A 7 -5.83 4.32 -11.01
CA TYR A 7 -4.55 4.96 -11.31
C TYR A 7 -4.56 5.52 -12.73
N LYS A 8 -4.35 6.84 -12.84
CA LYS A 8 -4.60 7.59 -14.08
C LYS A 8 -6.03 7.33 -14.58
N GLU A 9 -6.19 6.98 -15.85
CA GLU A 9 -7.47 6.65 -16.51
C GLU A 9 -7.82 5.16 -16.41
N LYS A 10 -6.95 4.35 -15.81
CA LYS A 10 -7.17 2.90 -15.66
C LYS A 10 -7.66 2.58 -14.24
N SER A 11 -8.39 1.48 -14.12
CA SER A 11 -8.79 0.94 -12.81
C SER A 11 -8.65 -0.57 -12.77
N ARG A 12 -8.38 -1.11 -11.58
CA ARG A 12 -8.19 -2.53 -11.36
C ARG A 12 -8.82 -2.95 -10.04
N ILE A 13 -9.43 -4.14 -10.03
CA ILE A 13 -9.94 -4.75 -8.81
C ILE A 13 -8.82 -5.56 -8.15
N LEU A 14 -8.58 -5.30 -6.87
CA LEU A 14 -7.63 -6.00 -6.02
C LEU A 14 -8.37 -6.76 -4.92
N ASN A 15 -7.94 -7.97 -4.59
CA ASN A 15 -8.39 -8.63 -3.37
C ASN A 15 -7.49 -8.18 -2.22
N VAL A 16 -8.08 -7.40 -1.31
CA VAL A 16 -7.38 -6.80 -0.17
C VAL A 16 -8.03 -7.21 1.14
N ARG A 17 -7.25 -7.25 2.21
CA ARG A 17 -7.74 -7.36 3.58
C ARG A 17 -7.81 -5.98 4.19
N GLN A 18 -9.01 -5.56 4.60
CA GLN A 18 -9.16 -4.31 5.32
C GLN A 18 -8.61 -4.46 6.75
N VAL A 19 -7.73 -3.55 7.14
CA VAL A 19 -7.20 -3.45 8.49
C VAL A 19 -7.88 -2.26 9.17
N LYS A 20 -8.36 -2.47 10.40
CA LYS A 20 -9.10 -1.46 11.19
C LYS A 20 -8.54 -1.39 12.61
N GLY A 21 -8.76 -0.24 13.26
CA GLY A 21 -8.43 -0.04 14.68
C GLY A 21 -6.93 -0.17 14.97
N LEU A 22 -6.60 -0.74 16.13
CA LEU A 22 -5.22 -0.88 16.62
C LEU A 22 -4.33 -1.74 15.70
N ALA A 23 -4.93 -2.66 14.94
CA ALA A 23 -4.20 -3.50 13.98
C ALA A 23 -3.54 -2.69 12.84
N MET A 24 -3.96 -1.44 12.62
CA MET A 24 -3.34 -0.55 11.64
C MET A 24 -1.86 -0.25 11.95
N GLY A 25 -1.46 -0.29 13.23
CA GLY A 25 -0.06 -0.08 13.62
C GLY A 25 0.85 -1.29 13.37
N ILE A 26 0.28 -2.48 13.15
CA ILE A 26 1.03 -3.71 12.92
C ILE A 26 1.36 -3.85 11.43
N GLY A 27 0.37 -3.71 10.56
CA GLY A 27 0.53 -3.87 9.11
C GLY A 27 1.22 -5.17 8.71
N LEU A 28 2.31 -5.05 7.93
CA LEU A 28 3.13 -6.18 7.48
C LEU A 28 4.18 -6.69 8.49
N THR A 29 4.24 -6.10 9.69
CA THR A 29 5.20 -6.47 10.74
C THR A 29 5.10 -7.97 11.08
N PHE A 30 6.24 -8.66 11.12
CA PHE A 30 6.37 -10.11 11.35
C PHE A 30 5.62 -11.02 10.38
N LYS A 31 5.15 -10.51 9.23
CA LYS A 31 4.55 -11.36 8.18
C LYS A 31 5.63 -11.93 7.25
N SER A 32 5.24 -12.92 6.45
CA SER A 32 6.03 -13.38 5.31
C SER A 32 5.64 -12.62 4.04
N ARG A 33 6.51 -12.67 3.02
CA ARG A 33 6.23 -12.07 1.71
C ARG A 33 5.03 -12.69 0.98
N ASN A 34 4.59 -13.86 1.41
CA ASN A 34 3.44 -14.59 0.86
C ASN A 34 2.15 -14.27 1.63
N THR A 35 1.96 -13.00 2.00
CA THR A 35 0.77 -12.54 2.72
C THR A 35 -0.18 -11.77 1.81
N GLU A 36 -1.34 -11.45 2.36
CA GLU A 36 -2.41 -10.71 1.68
C GLU A 36 -2.03 -9.25 1.49
N ILE A 37 -2.67 -8.60 0.52
CA ILE A 37 -2.58 -7.15 0.36
C ILE A 37 -3.38 -6.50 1.48
N LEU A 38 -2.78 -5.57 2.21
CA LEU A 38 -3.45 -4.87 3.30
C LEU A 38 -3.98 -3.53 2.82
N LEU A 39 -5.22 -3.20 3.19
CA LEU A 39 -5.82 -1.88 2.99
C LEU A 39 -6.12 -1.25 4.34
N PHE A 40 -5.60 -0.05 4.53
CA PHE A 40 -5.83 0.79 5.71
C PHE A 40 -6.72 1.96 5.29
N ASP A 41 -7.87 2.13 5.96
CA ASP A 41 -8.73 3.30 5.77
C ASP A 41 -8.72 4.14 7.05
N PHE A 42 -8.16 5.35 6.95
CA PHE A 42 -7.99 6.24 8.09
C PHE A 42 -9.23 7.08 8.36
N GLY A 43 -10.26 7.02 7.51
CA GLY A 43 -11.52 7.77 7.64
C GLY A 43 -11.39 9.27 7.36
N LYS A 44 -10.21 9.86 7.57
CA LYS A 44 -9.90 11.28 7.39
C LYS A 44 -8.61 11.49 6.60
N LEU A 45 -8.41 12.70 6.09
CA LEU A 45 -7.15 13.09 5.49
C LEU A 45 -6.04 13.08 6.55
N THR A 46 -4.92 12.45 6.23
CA THR A 46 -3.80 12.26 7.15
C THR A 46 -2.45 12.32 6.43
N ARG A 47 -1.37 12.44 7.22
CA ARG A 47 0.04 12.40 6.77
C ARG A 47 0.87 11.43 7.62
N LEU A 48 0.21 10.40 8.16
CA LEU A 48 0.88 9.40 8.98
C LEU A 48 2.04 8.76 8.21
N SER A 49 3.19 8.70 8.87
CA SER A 49 4.33 7.93 8.37
C SER A 49 4.11 6.45 8.66
N ILE A 50 4.65 5.60 7.81
CA ILE A 50 4.72 4.15 8.06
C ILE A 50 6.14 3.75 8.43
N THR A 51 6.29 2.56 9.00
CA THR A 51 7.58 1.96 9.35
C THR A 51 7.66 0.56 8.76
N SER A 52 8.86 0.13 8.40
CA SER A 52 9.16 -1.24 7.97
C SER A 52 10.22 -1.91 8.86
N PHE A 53 10.41 -1.42 10.10
CA PHE A 53 11.46 -1.89 10.99
C PHE A 53 11.40 -3.41 11.28
N PHE A 54 10.21 -4.00 11.29
CA PHE A 54 9.99 -5.44 11.49
C PHE A 54 9.34 -6.12 10.27
N VAL A 55 9.57 -5.59 9.08
CA VAL A 55 9.11 -6.17 7.82
C VAL A 55 10.32 -6.72 7.07
N PHE A 56 10.39 -8.05 6.92
CA PHE A 56 11.58 -8.77 6.41
C PHE A 56 11.62 -8.91 4.88
N PHE A 57 10.79 -8.16 4.15
CA PHE A 57 10.70 -8.23 2.69
C PHE A 57 10.27 -6.87 2.11
N PRO A 58 10.63 -6.55 0.86
CA PRO A 58 10.22 -5.30 0.25
C PRO A 58 8.74 -5.37 -0.15
N PHE A 59 8.06 -4.23 -0.03
CA PHE A 59 6.64 -4.09 -0.36
C PHE A 59 6.39 -2.74 -1.03
N LEU A 60 5.30 -2.63 -1.77
CA LEU A 60 4.85 -1.37 -2.34
C LEU A 60 3.83 -0.73 -1.42
N ALA A 61 4.15 0.47 -0.95
CA ALA A 61 3.21 1.35 -0.29
C ALA A 61 2.51 2.22 -1.35
N VAL A 62 1.18 2.20 -1.37
CA VAL A 62 0.36 2.99 -2.30
C VAL A 62 -0.61 3.84 -1.51
N TRP A 63 -0.38 5.15 -1.50
CA TRP A 63 -1.25 6.12 -0.84
C TRP A 63 -2.36 6.56 -1.80
N LEU A 64 -3.58 6.62 -1.26
CA LEU A 64 -4.80 6.93 -2.00
C LEU A 64 -5.54 8.13 -1.42
N ASP A 65 -6.24 8.84 -2.29
CA ASP A 65 -7.23 9.85 -1.89
C ASP A 65 -8.56 9.22 -1.42
N GLY A 66 -9.54 10.06 -1.10
CA GLY A 66 -10.87 9.60 -0.69
C GLY A 66 -11.69 8.92 -1.78
N LYS A 67 -11.29 9.05 -3.05
CA LYS A 67 -11.93 8.46 -4.24
C LYS A 67 -11.18 7.21 -4.75
N ASN A 68 -10.29 6.63 -3.93
CA ASN A 68 -9.46 5.46 -4.27
C ASN A 68 -8.50 5.70 -5.45
N ARG A 69 -8.12 6.97 -5.70
CA ARG A 69 -7.12 7.31 -6.72
C ARG A 69 -5.74 7.28 -6.08
N VAL A 70 -4.79 6.65 -6.76
CA VAL A 70 -3.38 6.65 -6.36
C VAL A 70 -2.83 8.06 -6.45
N ILE A 71 -2.34 8.58 -5.33
CA ILE A 71 -1.70 9.90 -5.25
C ILE A 71 -0.17 9.81 -5.10
N GLU A 72 0.31 8.69 -4.55
CA GLU A 72 1.72 8.40 -4.36
C GLU A 72 1.90 6.87 -4.27
N LYS A 73 3.04 6.39 -4.75
CA LYS A 73 3.48 4.99 -4.63
C LYS A 73 4.97 4.99 -4.31
N ARG A 74 5.42 4.03 -3.50
CA ARG A 74 6.85 3.87 -3.16
C ARG A 74 7.17 2.43 -2.84
N VAL A 75 8.25 1.92 -3.40
CA VAL A 75 8.84 0.65 -2.96
C VAL A 75 9.54 0.91 -1.62
N VAL A 76 9.06 0.23 -0.58
CA VAL A 76 9.59 0.29 0.77
C VAL A 76 10.49 -0.91 0.98
N GLN A 77 11.74 -0.65 1.37
CA GLN A 77 12.70 -1.68 1.74
C GLN A 77 12.50 -2.10 3.21
N PRO A 78 12.91 -3.31 3.60
CA PRO A 78 13.00 -3.73 4.99
C PRO A 78 13.77 -2.73 5.88
N PHE A 79 13.47 -2.75 7.17
CA PHE A 79 14.25 -2.08 8.22
C PHE A 79 14.30 -0.54 8.15
N GLN A 80 13.29 0.11 7.57
CA GLN A 80 13.19 1.57 7.56
C GLN A 80 12.35 2.07 8.74
N PHE A 81 12.92 2.99 9.52
CA PHE A 81 12.26 3.54 10.71
C PHE A 81 11.08 4.47 10.40
N ARG A 82 11.17 5.20 9.28
CA ARG A 82 10.18 6.21 8.93
C ARG A 82 10.10 6.40 7.42
N ILE A 83 8.92 6.14 6.87
CA ILE A 83 8.55 6.44 5.49
C ILE A 83 7.40 7.46 5.54
N ALA A 84 7.74 8.73 5.29
CA ALA A 84 6.75 9.80 5.24
C ALA A 84 6.16 9.94 3.82
N PRO A 85 4.83 10.11 3.70
CA PRO A 85 4.20 10.45 2.43
C PRO A 85 4.50 11.90 2.06
N LYS A 86 4.58 12.19 0.75
CA LYS A 86 4.72 13.54 0.21
C LYS A 86 3.40 14.32 0.26
N LYS A 87 2.27 13.63 0.16
CA LYS A 87 0.93 14.24 0.11
C LYS A 87 0.03 13.71 1.23
N GLY A 88 -0.99 14.50 1.57
CA GLY A 88 -2.07 14.03 2.44
C GLY A 88 -2.87 12.92 1.76
N PHE A 89 -3.21 11.86 2.49
CA PHE A 89 -3.89 10.68 1.98
C PHE A 89 -5.03 10.26 2.91
N ARG A 90 -5.95 9.43 2.42
CA ARG A 90 -7.06 8.87 3.23
C ARG A 90 -6.96 7.35 3.40
N ARG A 91 -6.35 6.67 2.43
CA ARG A 91 -6.13 5.22 2.48
C ARG A 91 -4.70 4.86 2.08
N LEU A 92 -4.21 3.77 2.62
CA LEU A 92 -2.92 3.18 2.27
C LEU A 92 -3.15 1.73 1.87
N ILE A 93 -2.46 1.28 0.82
CA ILE A 93 -2.35 -0.13 0.49
C ILE A 93 -0.89 -0.56 0.66
N GLU A 94 -0.67 -1.67 1.35
CA GLU A 94 0.62 -2.34 1.43
C GLU A 94 0.57 -3.64 0.61
N ILE A 95 1.40 -3.73 -0.43
CA ILE A 95 1.43 -4.83 -1.39
C ILE A 95 2.79 -5.54 -1.30
N PRO A 96 2.86 -6.76 -0.75
CA PRO A 96 4.10 -7.53 -0.75
C PRO A 96 4.66 -7.75 -2.16
N ILE A 97 5.97 -7.56 -2.36
CA ILE A 97 6.63 -7.87 -3.64
C ILE A 97 6.83 -9.39 -3.75
N ASN A 98 6.03 -10.02 -4.59
CA ASN A 98 6.06 -11.45 -4.91
C ASN A 98 5.45 -11.70 -6.30
N SER A 99 5.57 -12.94 -6.81
CA SER A 99 5.06 -13.35 -8.12
C SER A 99 3.52 -13.25 -8.23
N ARG A 100 2.79 -13.51 -7.15
CA ARG A 100 1.31 -13.36 -7.09
C ARG A 100 0.88 -11.93 -7.43
N ASN A 101 1.65 -10.95 -6.97
CA ASN A 101 1.31 -9.54 -7.11
C ASN A 101 1.94 -8.88 -8.35
N ALA A 102 2.75 -9.61 -9.14
CA ALA A 102 3.50 -9.09 -10.30
C ALA A 102 2.65 -8.21 -11.22
N LYS A 103 1.44 -8.68 -11.58
CA LYS A 103 0.53 -7.94 -12.45
C LYS A 103 0.13 -6.58 -11.88
N ILE A 104 0.07 -6.43 -10.56
CA ILE A 104 -0.27 -5.15 -9.92
C ILE A 104 0.88 -4.15 -10.09
N PHE A 105 2.12 -4.62 -10.03
CA PHE A 105 3.29 -3.80 -10.30
C PHE A 105 3.30 -3.33 -11.75
N GLU A 106 3.04 -4.21 -12.72
CA GLU A 106 2.90 -3.84 -14.13
C GLU A 106 1.83 -2.76 -14.32
N PHE A 107 0.64 -2.94 -13.73
CA PHE A 107 -0.43 -1.94 -13.77
C PHE A 107 -0.02 -0.57 -13.18
N LEU A 108 0.80 -0.59 -12.13
CA LEU A 108 1.30 0.63 -11.50
C LEU A 108 2.56 1.19 -12.18
N ASP A 109 3.33 0.40 -12.93
CA ASP A 109 4.55 0.83 -13.62
C ASP A 109 4.27 1.36 -15.03
N GLU A 110 3.25 0.85 -15.73
CA GLU A 110 2.72 1.42 -16.98
C GLU A 110 2.32 2.91 -16.84
N GLY A 111 2.17 3.39 -15.59
CA GLY A 111 1.94 4.80 -15.30
C GLY A 111 3.20 5.68 -15.13
N GLY A 112 4.41 5.16 -15.35
CA GLY A 112 5.67 5.90 -15.24
C GLY A 112 6.59 5.27 -14.18
N LYS A 113 7.87 5.15 -14.59
CA LYS A 113 9.01 4.52 -13.89
C LYS A 113 8.90 4.67 -12.37
N VAL A 114 8.85 3.52 -11.68
CA VAL A 114 9.03 3.40 -10.23
C VAL A 114 10.40 3.92 -9.79
#